data_AF-Q7PN91-F1
#
_entry.id   AF-Q7PN91-F1
#
_cell.length_a   1.000
_cell.length_b   1.000
_cell.length_c   1.000
_cell.angle_alpha   90.00
_cell.angle_beta   90.00
_cell.angle_gamma   90.00
#
_symmetry.space_group_name_H-M   'P 1'
#
loop_
_entity.id
_entity.type
_entity.pdbx_description
1 polymer ?
#
loop_
_entity_poly.entity_id
_entity_poly.type
_entity_poly.pdbx_seq_one_letter_code
_entity_poly.pdbx_strand_id
1 'polypeptide(L)'
;ASTSELLKCLGMFLHDRCRKLRDFQAGDAVMWLRAVDRSLLLQGWQDVAFINPANVVFVYMLVRELVDGEETKEAELQAAVLTCLYLSYSYMGNEISYPLKPFLVEDSKDKFWDRCLLIVNRLSSNMLRINAEPGFFTEIFTELKACGMSTNANAGGNLPCGAA
;
A
#
# COMPACT_ATOMS: atom_id res chain seq x y z
N ALA A 1 4.23 -6.47 15.01
CA ALA A 1 4.07 -7.04 13.65
C ALA A 1 5.33 -6.74 12.86
N SER A 2 5.82 -7.68 12.07
CA SER A 2 7.00 -7.45 11.22
C SER A 2 6.64 -6.65 9.96
N THR A 3 7.62 -6.00 9.32
CA THR A 3 7.39 -5.30 8.04
C THR A 3 6.83 -6.24 6.97
N SER A 4 7.39 -7.45 6.86
CA SER A 4 6.91 -8.47 5.90
C SER A 4 5.46 -8.88 6.14
N GLU A 5 5.05 -9.01 7.40
CA GLU A 5 3.68 -9.32 7.79
C GLU A 5 2.71 -8.20 7.40
N LEU A 6 3.07 -6.93 7.66
CA LEU A 6 2.21 -5.79 7.30
C LEU A 6 2.11 -5.58 5.79
N LEU A 7 3.22 -5.77 5.05
CA LEU A 7 3.20 -5.76 3.59
C LEU A 7 2.28 -6.85 3.03
N LYS A 8 2.32 -8.06 3.60
CA LYS A 8 1.39 -9.13 3.24
C LYS A 8 -0.05 -8.70 3.51
N CYS A 9 -0.34 -8.12 4.68
CA CYS A 9 -1.69 -7.65 5.01
C CYS A 9 -2.19 -6.58 4.03
N LEU A 10 -1.33 -5.64 3.62
CA LEU A 10 -1.64 -4.64 2.60
C LEU A 10 -1.93 -5.29 1.24
N GLY A 11 -1.13 -6.27 0.83
CA GLY A 11 -1.38 -7.04 -0.38
C GLY A 11 -2.72 -7.78 -0.34
N MET A 12 -3.06 -8.41 0.80
CA MET A 12 -4.36 -9.08 0.98
C MET A 12 -5.52 -8.09 0.93
N PHE A 13 -5.38 -6.91 1.55
CA PHE A 13 -6.36 -5.84 1.47
C PHE A 13 -6.65 -5.45 0.02
N LEU A 14 -5.60 -5.22 -0.77
CA LEU A 14 -5.73 -4.86 -2.18
C LEU A 14 -6.39 -5.96 -3.00
N HIS A 15 -5.99 -7.21 -2.77
CA HIS A 15 -6.56 -8.37 -3.47
C HIS A 15 -8.06 -8.52 -3.19
N ASP A 16 -8.45 -8.43 -1.93
CA ASP A 16 -9.85 -8.61 -1.52
C ASP A 16 -10.73 -7.42 -1.94
N ARG A 17 -10.15 -6.22 -2.06
CA ARG A 17 -10.80 -5.00 -2.54
C ARG A 17 -10.98 -5.03 -4.07
N CYS A 18 -9.94 -5.39 -4.82
CA CYS A 18 -9.92 -5.29 -6.29
C CYS A 18 -10.35 -6.59 -6.97
N ARG A 19 -11.54 -7.11 -6.65
CA ARG A 19 -12.03 -8.43 -7.12
C ARG A 19 -12.19 -8.56 -8.63
N LYS A 20 -12.20 -7.45 -9.36
CA LYS A 20 -12.25 -7.42 -10.82
C LYS A 20 -10.93 -7.87 -11.46
N LEU A 21 -9.81 -7.73 -10.73
CA LEU A 21 -8.47 -8.13 -11.16
C LEU A 21 -8.23 -9.60 -10.83
N ARG A 22 -8.57 -10.50 -11.76
CA ARG A 22 -8.53 -11.96 -11.51
C ARG A 22 -7.11 -12.53 -11.35
N ASP A 23 -6.14 -11.93 -12.02
CA ASP A 23 -4.77 -12.43 -12.05
C ASP A 23 -3.88 -11.77 -10.97
N PHE A 24 -4.30 -10.63 -10.42
CA PHE A 24 -3.57 -9.91 -9.39
C PHE A 24 -3.48 -10.75 -8.11
N GLN A 25 -2.27 -10.89 -7.57
CA GLN A 25 -2.01 -11.56 -6.31
C GLN A 25 -1.53 -10.57 -5.26
N ALA A 26 -1.80 -10.87 -3.98
CA ALA A 26 -1.31 -10.06 -2.86
C ALA A 26 0.22 -9.85 -2.88
N GLY A 27 0.97 -10.82 -3.43
CA GLY A 27 2.42 -10.74 -3.58
C GLY A 27 2.91 -9.67 -4.56
N ASP A 28 2.10 -9.30 -5.56
CA ASP A 28 2.50 -8.34 -6.60
C ASP A 28 2.64 -6.94 -6.01
N ALA A 29 1.68 -6.53 -5.16
CA ALA A 29 1.78 -5.27 -4.43
C ALA A 29 3.03 -5.20 -3.54
N VAL A 30 3.37 -6.28 -2.84
CA VAL A 30 4.60 -6.37 -2.04
C VAL A 30 5.83 -6.18 -2.91
N MET A 31 5.85 -6.80 -4.10
CA MET A 31 6.94 -6.70 -5.05
C MET A 31 7.11 -5.26 -5.54
N TRP A 32 6.04 -4.56 -5.91
CA TRP A 32 6.11 -3.18 -6.38
C TRP A 32 6.73 -2.25 -5.33
N LEU A 33 6.25 -2.32 -4.08
CA LEU A 33 6.74 -1.49 -2.98
C LEU A 33 8.24 -1.75 -2.70
N ARG A 34 8.64 -3.02 -2.64
CA ARG A 34 10.04 -3.40 -2.41
C ARG A 34 10.95 -3.06 -3.58
N ALA A 35 10.46 -3.16 -4.82
CA ALA A 35 11.24 -2.82 -6.01
C ALA A 35 11.64 -1.35 -6.01
N VAL A 36 10.70 -0.45 -5.65
CA VAL A 36 10.97 0.99 -5.54
C VAL A 36 11.99 1.27 -4.44
N ASP A 37 11.78 0.76 -3.23
CA ASP A 37 12.66 1.00 -2.08
C ASP A 37 14.09 0.50 -2.34
N ARG A 38 14.21 -0.71 -2.91
CA ARG A 38 15.51 -1.27 -3.33
C ARG A 38 16.16 -0.43 -4.43
N SER A 39 15.38 0.06 -5.40
CA SER A 39 15.89 0.88 -6.50
C SER A 39 16.48 2.21 -6.01
N LEU A 40 15.82 2.86 -5.05
CA LEU A 40 16.30 4.10 -4.43
C LEU A 40 17.58 3.88 -3.64
N LEU A 41 17.68 2.79 -2.87
CA LEU A 41 18.89 2.40 -2.15
C LEU A 41 20.08 2.18 -3.10
N LEU A 42 19.88 1.36 -4.14
CA LEU A 42 20.97 1.01 -5.07
C LEU A 42 21.46 2.19 -5.92
N GLN A 43 20.60 3.17 -6.16
CA GLN A 43 20.94 4.39 -6.88
C GLN A 43 21.49 5.50 -5.97
N GLY A 44 21.59 5.26 -4.67
CA GLY A 44 22.13 6.25 -3.71
C GLY A 44 21.19 7.42 -3.42
N TRP A 45 19.88 7.25 -3.62
CA TRP A 45 18.88 8.28 -3.29
C TRP A 45 18.50 8.28 -1.81
N GLN A 46 18.83 7.24 -1.06
CA GLN A 46 18.62 7.13 0.38
C GLN A 46 19.64 6.17 0.99
N ASP A 47 20.00 6.40 2.25
CA ASP A 47 20.94 5.54 2.99
C ASP A 47 20.25 4.38 3.73
N VAL A 48 18.98 4.57 4.12
CA VAL A 48 18.18 3.61 4.88
C VAL A 48 16.88 3.31 4.14
N ALA A 49 16.45 2.06 4.18
CA ALA A 49 15.17 1.63 3.61
C ALA A 49 14.00 2.40 4.22
N PHE A 50 13.13 2.94 3.38
CA PHE A 50 11.90 3.61 3.83
C PHE A 50 10.89 2.61 4.38
N ILE A 51 10.85 1.39 3.83
CA ILE A 51 9.84 0.38 4.14
C ILE A 51 10.11 -0.22 5.53
N ASN A 52 9.42 0.32 6.52
CA ASN A 52 9.38 -0.14 7.91
C ASN A 52 7.90 -0.28 8.38
N PRO A 53 7.62 -0.83 9.57
CA PRO A 53 6.25 -1.05 10.00
C PRO A 53 5.37 0.21 10.04
N ALA A 54 5.88 1.33 10.56
CA ALA A 54 5.11 2.57 10.66
C ALA A 54 4.79 3.15 9.28
N ASN A 55 5.76 3.13 8.37
CA ASN A 55 5.58 3.65 7.01
C ASN A 55 4.63 2.78 6.19
N VAL A 56 4.59 1.46 6.41
CA VAL A 56 3.57 0.60 5.75
C VAL A 56 2.16 0.93 6.24
N VAL A 57 1.99 1.24 7.53
CA VAL A 57 0.69 1.70 8.08
C VAL A 57 0.28 3.03 7.43
N PHE A 58 1.23 3.96 7.25
CA PHE A 58 0.98 5.22 6.58
C PHE A 58 0.58 5.01 5.10
N VAL A 59 1.30 4.16 4.36
CA VAL A 59 0.94 3.81 2.97
C VAL A 59 -0.46 3.21 2.90
N TYR A 60 -0.80 2.28 3.81
CA TYR A 60 -2.12 1.69 3.88
C TYR A 60 -3.23 2.73 4.11
N MET A 61 -2.99 3.73 4.99
CA MET A 61 -3.94 4.82 5.24
C MET A 61 -4.26 5.60 3.96
N LEU A 62 -3.28 5.84 3.09
CA LEU A 62 -3.52 6.50 1.80
C LEU A 62 -4.20 5.56 0.79
N VAL A 63 -3.69 4.34 0.66
CA VAL A 63 -4.17 3.36 -0.32
C VAL A 63 -5.63 2.99 -0.10
N ARG A 64 -6.08 2.81 1.14
CA ARG A 64 -7.46 2.42 1.45
C ARG A 64 -8.52 3.45 1.03
N GLU A 65 -8.13 4.71 0.95
CA GLU A 65 -8.99 5.83 0.57
C GLU A 65 -8.96 6.07 -0.95
N LEU A 66 -7.86 5.72 -1.61
CA LEU A 66 -7.70 5.90 -3.06
C LEU A 66 -8.23 4.71 -3.87
N VAL A 67 -8.09 3.49 -3.35
CA VAL A 67 -8.46 2.25 -4.04
C VAL A 67 -9.87 1.84 -3.62
N ASP A 68 -10.83 2.02 -4.54
CA ASP A 68 -12.25 1.75 -4.30
C ASP A 68 -12.68 0.34 -4.76
N GLY A 69 -11.84 -0.39 -5.49
CA GLY A 69 -12.11 -1.73 -6.02
C GLY A 69 -12.76 -1.71 -7.41
N GLU A 70 -12.93 -0.54 -8.01
CA GLU A 70 -13.46 -0.40 -9.36
C GLU A 70 -12.39 -0.60 -10.45
N GLU A 71 -11.12 -0.73 -10.08
CA GLU A 71 -9.97 -0.93 -10.97
C GLU A 71 -10.19 -2.14 -11.88
N THR A 72 -9.96 -1.92 -13.18
CA THR A 72 -10.16 -2.97 -14.19
C THR A 72 -8.84 -3.54 -14.72
N LYS A 73 -7.73 -2.84 -14.47
CA LYS A 73 -6.39 -3.25 -14.88
C LYS A 73 -5.41 -3.14 -13.72
N GLU A 74 -4.51 -4.12 -13.63
CA GLU A 74 -3.44 -4.15 -12.64
C GLU A 74 -2.53 -2.92 -12.72
N ALA A 75 -2.29 -2.39 -13.92
CA ALA A 75 -1.52 -1.16 -14.12
C ALA A 75 -2.18 0.08 -13.47
N GLU A 76 -3.52 0.15 -13.44
CA GLU A 76 -4.25 1.25 -12.78
C GLU A 76 -4.06 1.16 -11.26
N LEU A 77 -4.18 -0.05 -10.71
CA LEU A 77 -3.93 -0.31 -9.30
C LEU A 77 -2.47 -0.02 -8.91
N GLN A 78 -1.52 -0.50 -9.71
CA GLN A 78 -0.09 -0.23 -9.49
C GLN A 78 0.19 1.27 -9.49
N ALA A 79 -0.36 2.02 -10.45
CA ALA A 79 -0.19 3.46 -10.50
C ALA A 79 -0.75 4.17 -9.26
N ALA A 80 -1.94 3.76 -8.79
CA ALA A 80 -2.53 4.29 -7.55
C ALA A 80 -1.66 4.00 -6.32
N VAL A 81 -1.22 2.75 -6.15
CA VAL A 81 -0.37 2.32 -5.03
C VAL A 81 0.98 3.05 -5.04
N LEU A 82 1.62 3.20 -6.20
CA LEU A 82 2.90 3.89 -6.32
C LEU A 82 2.77 5.41 -6.17
N THR A 83 1.62 6.00 -6.51
CA THR A 83 1.32 7.41 -6.18
C THR A 83 1.22 7.60 -4.67
N CYS A 84 0.50 6.73 -3.96
CA CYS A 84 0.45 6.74 -2.50
C CYS A 84 1.84 6.53 -1.87
N LEU A 85 2.63 5.62 -2.42
CA LEU A 85 4.00 5.40 -1.97
C LEU A 85 4.85 6.66 -2.17
N TYR A 86 4.82 7.30 -3.33
CA TYR A 86 5.57 8.52 -3.60
C TYR A 86 5.25 9.64 -2.60
N LEU A 87 3.97 9.86 -2.29
CA LEU A 87 3.56 10.83 -1.27
C LEU A 87 4.02 10.43 0.12
N SER A 88 4.05 9.12 0.42
CA SER A 88 4.54 8.62 1.70
C SER A 88 6.04 8.86 1.86
N TYR A 89 6.83 8.63 0.82
CA TYR A 89 8.25 9.03 0.78
C TYR A 89 8.41 10.54 0.94
N SER A 90 7.62 11.32 0.21
CA SER A 90 7.70 12.79 0.26
C SER A 90 7.34 13.39 1.63
N TYR A 91 6.49 12.70 2.40
CA TYR A 91 6.01 13.19 3.70
C TYR A 91 6.74 12.58 4.90
N MET A 92 6.98 11.26 4.90
CA MET A 92 7.58 10.50 6.00
C MET A 92 9.05 10.14 5.75
N GLY A 93 9.59 10.40 4.56
CA GLY A 93 10.98 10.10 4.22
C GLY A 93 11.96 11.04 4.91
N ASN A 94 13.17 10.54 5.15
CA ASN A 94 14.24 11.33 5.79
C ASN A 94 14.98 12.24 4.80
N GLU A 95 14.90 11.91 3.50
CA GLU A 95 15.60 12.66 2.47
C GLU A 95 14.78 13.87 2.04
N ILE A 96 15.46 14.95 1.65
CA ILE A 96 14.80 16.20 1.24
C ILE A 96 13.95 16.06 -0.03
N SER A 97 14.21 15.05 -0.85
CA SER A 97 13.48 14.80 -2.10
C SER A 97 13.72 13.39 -2.61
N TYR A 98 12.76 12.88 -3.38
CA TYR A 98 12.86 11.60 -4.07
C TYR A 98 12.55 11.75 -5.56
N PRO A 99 13.25 11.02 -6.45
CA PRO A 99 13.03 11.11 -7.89
C PRO A 99 11.68 10.50 -8.28
N LEU A 100 11.01 11.04 -9.29
CA LEU A 100 9.73 10.53 -9.79
C LEU A 100 9.85 9.15 -10.47
N LYS A 101 10.95 8.92 -11.20
CA LYS A 101 11.10 7.78 -12.14
C LYS A 101 10.76 6.41 -11.54
N PRO A 102 11.16 6.05 -10.31
CA PRO A 102 10.80 4.75 -9.71
C PRO A 102 9.30 4.56 -9.45
N PHE A 103 8.53 5.64 -9.34
CA PHE A 103 7.12 5.61 -8.96
C PHE A 103 6.17 5.72 -10.17
N LEU A 104 6.68 6.21 -11.31
CA LEU A 104 5.89 6.46 -12.50
C LEU A 104 5.85 5.21 -13.39
N VAL A 105 4.70 4.52 -13.39
CA VAL A 105 4.44 3.33 -14.21
C VAL A 105 3.45 3.59 -15.36
N GLU A 106 2.95 4.82 -15.47
CA GLU A 106 2.05 5.24 -16.54
C GLU A 106 2.75 6.20 -17.51
N ASP A 107 2.24 6.26 -18.74
CA ASP A 107 2.80 7.15 -19.77
C ASP A 107 2.52 8.64 -19.48
N SER A 108 1.39 8.92 -18.82
CA SER A 108 0.88 10.27 -18.60
C SER A 108 1.29 10.83 -17.24
N LYS A 109 2.34 11.66 -17.21
CA LYS A 109 2.77 12.37 -15.99
C LYS A 109 1.66 13.22 -15.36
N ASP A 110 0.78 13.80 -16.17
CA ASP A 110 -0.29 14.67 -15.66
C ASP A 110 -1.26 13.88 -14.77
N LYS A 111 -1.60 12.64 -15.15
CA LYS A 111 -2.46 11.76 -14.34
C LYS A 111 -1.83 11.42 -12.99
N PHE A 112 -0.51 11.24 -12.96
CA PHE A 112 0.23 11.04 -11.71
C PHE A 112 0.08 12.26 -10.80
N TRP A 113 0.33 13.46 -11.33
CA TRP A 113 0.27 14.69 -10.55
C TRP A 113 -1.15 15.06 -10.11
N ASP A 114 -2.15 14.85 -10.97
CA ASP A 114 -3.55 15.04 -10.62
C ASP A 114 -3.97 14.13 -9.46
N ARG A 115 -3.53 12.86 -9.47
CA ARG A 115 -3.73 11.96 -8.32
C ARG A 115 -2.99 12.43 -7.07
N CYS A 116 -1.76 12.92 -7.18
CA CYS A 116 -1.04 13.49 -6.05
C CYS A 116 -1.83 14.64 -5.40
N LEU A 117 -2.32 15.58 -6.20
CA LEU A 117 -3.12 16.70 -5.72
C LEU A 117 -4.44 16.24 -5.10
N LEU A 118 -5.11 15.26 -5.70
CA LEU A 118 -6.32 14.65 -5.15
C LEU A 118 -6.08 14.07 -3.75
N ILE A 119 -5.01 13.28 -3.58
CA ILE A 119 -4.67 12.64 -2.31
C ILE A 119 -4.34 13.70 -1.26
N VAL A 120 -3.51 14.70 -1.58
CA VAL A 120 -3.13 15.75 -0.63
C VAL A 120 -4.36 16.57 -0.20
N ASN A 121 -5.22 16.96 -1.14
CA ASN A 121 -6.42 17.71 -0.84
C ASN A 121 -7.40 16.95 0.06
N ARG A 122 -7.50 15.62 -0.09
CA ARG A 122 -8.40 14.79 0.70
C ARG A 122 -7.81 14.34 2.03
N LEU A 123 -6.53 13.97 2.06
CA LEU A 123 -5.93 13.20 3.16
C LEU A 123 -4.85 13.95 3.95
N SER A 124 -4.49 15.19 3.58
CA SER A 124 -3.48 15.97 4.33
C SER A 124 -3.77 16.07 5.83
N SER A 125 -5.04 16.23 6.22
CA SER A 125 -5.45 16.20 7.64
C SER A 125 -5.12 14.86 8.30
N ASN A 126 -5.44 13.74 7.65
CA ASN A 126 -5.14 12.39 8.17
C ASN A 126 -3.64 12.08 8.18
N MET A 127 -2.88 12.60 7.21
CA MET A 127 -1.42 12.48 7.15
C MET A 127 -0.75 13.17 8.35
N LEU A 128 -1.27 14.33 8.77
CA LEU A 128 -0.81 14.98 10.01
C LEU A 128 -1.33 14.23 11.25
N ARG A 129 -2.61 13.87 11.26
CA ARG A 129 -3.28 13.22 12.39
C ARG A 129 -2.62 11.91 12.80
N ILE A 130 -2.20 11.08 11.84
CA ILE A 130 -1.55 9.79 12.14
C ILE A 130 -0.20 9.96 12.85
N ASN A 131 0.45 11.12 12.70
CA ASN A 131 1.68 11.46 13.41
C ASN A 131 1.41 12.15 14.76
N ALA A 132 0.33 12.93 14.85
CA ALA A 132 -0.02 13.69 16.05
C ALA A 132 -0.79 12.86 17.09
N GLU A 133 -1.58 11.88 16.66
CA GLU A 133 -2.49 11.10 17.51
C GLU A 133 -2.11 9.61 17.52
N PRO A 134 -1.46 9.12 18.59
CA PRO A 134 -1.11 7.69 18.72
C PRO A 134 -2.31 6.74 18.66
N GLY A 135 -3.49 7.21 19.10
CA GLY A 135 -4.74 6.47 19.01
C GLY A 135 -5.14 6.19 17.56
N PHE A 136 -5.07 7.20 16.69
CA PHE A 136 -5.38 7.05 15.27
C PHE A 136 -4.36 6.14 14.57
N PHE A 137 -3.05 6.25 14.87
CA PHE A 137 -2.08 5.28 14.37
C PHE A 137 -2.42 3.84 14.77
N THR A 138 -2.80 3.63 16.04
CA THR A 138 -3.14 2.31 16.58
C THR A 138 -4.38 1.72 15.89
N GLU A 139 -5.38 2.55 15.60
CA GLU A 139 -6.57 2.19 14.84
C GLU A 139 -6.20 1.67 13.45
N ILE A 140 -5.49 2.48 12.65
CA ILE A 140 -5.08 2.13 11.29
C ILE A 140 -4.17 0.89 11.28
N PHE A 141 -3.24 0.78 12.23
CA PHE A 141 -2.38 -0.39 12.37
C PHE A 141 -3.20 -1.67 12.66
N THR A 142 -4.22 -1.56 13.51
CA THR A 142 -5.08 -2.70 13.88
C THR A 142 -5.93 -3.14 12.70
N GLU A 143 -6.52 -2.20 11.96
CA GLU A 143 -7.26 -2.49 10.73
C GLU A 143 -6.39 -3.16 9.68
N LEU A 144 -5.18 -2.65 9.44
CA LEU A 144 -4.25 -3.27 8.50
C LEU A 144 -3.97 -4.73 8.88
N LYS A 145 -3.66 -5.01 10.15
CA LYS A 145 -3.43 -6.40 10.58
C LYS A 145 -4.65 -7.29 10.35
N ALA A 146 -5.86 -6.78 10.56
CA ALA A 146 -7.08 -7.57 10.40
C ALA A 146 -7.24 -8.06 8.95
N CYS A 147 -6.79 -7.28 7.95
CA CYS A 147 -6.80 -7.70 6.55
C CYS A 147 -6.00 -8.99 6.29
N GLY A 148 -4.93 -9.24 7.04
CA GLY A 148 -4.17 -10.50 6.94
C GLY A 148 -4.81 -11.69 7.63
N MET A 149 -5.82 -11.47 8.47
CA MET A 149 -6.49 -12.51 9.27
C MET A 149 -7.77 -13.02 8.58
N SER A 150 -8.48 -12.15 7.85
CA SER A 150 -9.78 -12.46 7.23
C SER A 150 -9.74 -13.61 6.22
N THR A 151 -8.60 -13.87 5.57
CA THR A 151 -8.49 -14.94 4.57
C THR A 151 -8.23 -16.34 5.14
N ASN A 152 -7.79 -16.45 6.40
CA ASN A 152 -7.62 -17.77 7.04
C ASN A 152 -8.96 -18.41 7.43
N ALA A 153 -10.03 -17.63 7.58
CA ALA A 153 -11.35 -18.15 7.91
C ALA A 153 -12.04 -18.88 6.73
N ASN A 154 -11.72 -18.51 5.48
CA ASN A 154 -12.31 -19.13 4.28
C ASN A 154 -11.59 -20.40 3.79
N ALA A 155 -10.45 -20.77 4.38
CA ALA A 155 -9.69 -21.97 4.01
C ALA A 155 -10.04 -23.22 4.86
N GLY A 156 -10.95 -23.11 5.84
CA GLY A 156 -11.30 -24.19 6.76
C GLY A 156 -12.62 -24.94 6.48
N GLY A 157 -13.34 -24.57 5.42
CA GLY A 157 -14.68 -25.10 5.12
C GLY A 157 -14.67 -26.25 4.10
N ASN A 158 -14.07 -27.40 4.43
CA ASN A 158 -14.44 -28.67 3.78
C ASN A 158 -13.94 -29.87 4.59
N LEU A 159 -14.69 -30.27 5.62
CA LEU A 159 -14.67 -31.66 6.07
C LEU A 159 -15.70 -32.43 5.22
N PRO A 160 -15.32 -33.51 4.52
CA PRO A 160 -16.31 -34.40 3.93
C PRO A 160 -16.97 -35.18 5.08
N CYS A 161 -18.21 -34.83 5.39
CA CYS A 161 -19.10 -35.75 6.09
C CYS A 161 -19.49 -36.83 5.08
N GLY A 162 -18.92 -38.02 5.22
CA GLY A 162 -19.13 -39.14 4.31
C GLY A 162 -18.84 -40.49 4.96
N ALA A 163 -19.91 -41.08 5.48
CA ALA A 163 -20.25 -42.51 5.47
C ALA A 163 -19.24 -43.54 6.02
N ALA A 164 -19.55 -44.11 7.19
CA ALA A 164 -20.05 -45.50 7.37
C ALA A 164 -20.23 -45.79 8.87
#